data_AF-A0A2V6RYE6-F1
#
_entry.id   AF-A0A2V6RYE6-F1
#
_cell.length_a   1.000
_cell.length_b   1.000
_cell.length_c   1.000
_cell.angle_alpha   90.00
_cell.angle_beta   90.00
_cell.angle_gamma   90.00
#
_symmetry.space_group_name_H-M   'P 1'
#
loop_
_entity.id
_entity.type
_entity.pdbx_description
1 polymer ?
#
loop_
_entity_poly.entity_id
_entity_poly.type
_entity_poly.pdbx_seq_one_letter_code
_entity_poly.pdbx_strand_id
1 'polypeptide(L)'
;MSRRLLAITLAIMSGGTAWAGPAPAGPLGGVKTWAVYYGAAPETAADLARFDLVVLDPTRHPPLNNVKRHGALLLMYVSLGEVNIHSPAYPSIATEPWVLAPNPNW
;
A
#
# COMPACT_ATOMS: atom_id res chain seq x y z
N MET A 1 -12.83 -61.96 -29.07
CA MET A 1 -11.60 -61.53 -28.36
C MET A 1 -10.73 -60.72 -29.30
N SER A 2 -10.11 -59.68 -28.75
CA SER A 2 -9.04 -58.81 -29.28
C SER A 2 -9.24 -58.03 -30.60
N ARG A 3 -9.27 -56.72 -30.40
CA ARG A 3 -9.42 -55.60 -31.34
C ARG A 3 -8.18 -55.42 -32.23
N ARG A 4 -8.41 -55.10 -33.50
CA ARG A 4 -7.48 -54.31 -34.34
C ARG A 4 -7.35 -52.91 -33.73
N LEU A 5 -6.19 -52.26 -33.82
CA LEU A 5 -6.11 -50.88 -34.32
C LEU A 5 -4.66 -50.41 -34.47
N LEU A 6 -4.48 -49.78 -35.63
CA LEU A 6 -3.28 -49.22 -36.23
C LEU A 6 -2.93 -47.90 -35.53
N ALA A 7 -1.62 -47.66 -35.37
CA ALA A 7 -1.07 -46.41 -34.85
C ALA A 7 -1.32 -45.23 -35.78
N ILE A 8 -1.74 -44.09 -35.23
CA ILE A 8 -1.49 -42.76 -35.81
C ILE A 8 -1.04 -41.86 -34.66
N THR A 9 0.26 -41.69 -34.55
CA THR A 9 0.89 -40.72 -33.64
C THR A 9 0.93 -39.38 -34.35
N LEU A 10 -0.03 -38.50 -34.09
CA LEU A 10 0.01 -37.12 -34.56
C LEU A 10 0.66 -36.25 -33.49
N ALA A 11 1.96 -36.02 -33.64
CA ALA A 11 2.72 -35.07 -32.85
C ALA A 11 2.29 -33.65 -33.24
N ILE A 12 1.41 -33.04 -32.45
CA ILE A 12 1.12 -31.61 -32.54
C ILE A 12 2.27 -30.89 -31.86
N MET A 13 3.11 -30.23 -32.65
CA MET A 13 4.11 -29.30 -32.17
C MET A 13 3.40 -28.11 -31.50
N SER A 14 3.26 -28.16 -30.18
CA SER A 14 2.88 -27.01 -29.38
C SER A 14 4.04 -26.02 -29.40
N GLY A 15 3.95 -25.05 -30.32
CA GLY A 15 4.76 -23.85 -30.28
C GLY A 15 4.64 -23.23 -28.90
N GLY A 16 5.77 -23.18 -28.18
CA GLY A 16 5.86 -22.57 -26.87
C GLY A 16 5.63 -21.07 -27.00
N THR A 17 4.38 -20.65 -26.91
CA THR A 17 4.09 -19.31 -26.40
C THR A 17 4.55 -19.32 -24.96
N ALA A 18 5.72 -18.72 -24.71
CA ALA A 18 6.09 -18.35 -23.37
C ALA A 18 4.95 -17.50 -22.83
N TRP A 19 4.11 -18.08 -21.97
CA TRP A 19 3.13 -17.34 -21.20
C TRP A 19 3.95 -16.37 -20.36
N ALA A 20 4.01 -15.11 -20.78
CA ALA A 20 4.42 -14.04 -19.89
C ALA A 20 3.37 -14.06 -18.77
N GLY A 21 3.71 -14.71 -17.65
CA GLY A 21 2.91 -14.64 -16.44
C GLY A 21 2.68 -13.16 -16.10
N PRO A 22 1.55 -12.81 -15.45
CA PRO A 22 1.32 -11.43 -15.04
C PRO A 22 2.56 -10.94 -14.29
N ALA A 23 3.08 -9.79 -14.69
CA ALA A 23 4.18 -9.15 -13.99
C ALA A 23 3.81 -9.10 -12.50
N PRO A 24 4.74 -9.45 -11.60
CA PRO A 24 4.47 -9.36 -10.17
C PRO A 24 3.92 -7.96 -9.90
N ALA A 25 2.73 -7.91 -9.31
CA ALA A 25 2.09 -6.64 -9.05
C ALA A 25 3.08 -5.81 -8.21
N GLY A 26 3.42 -4.61 -8.69
CA GLY A 26 4.32 -3.72 -7.97
C GLY A 26 3.80 -3.39 -6.57
N PRO A 27 4.55 -2.65 -5.74
CA PRO A 27 4.17 -2.37 -4.35
C PRO A 27 2.77 -1.77 -4.17
N LEU A 28 2.23 -1.13 -5.20
CA LEU A 28 0.89 -0.54 -5.25
C LEU A 28 -0.15 -1.39 -6.01
N GLY A 29 0.15 -2.68 -6.19
CA GLY A 29 -0.50 -3.59 -7.13
C GLY A 29 -2.03 -3.51 -7.15
N GLY A 30 -2.58 -2.83 -8.14
CA GLY A 30 -4.02 -2.74 -8.37
C GLY A 30 -4.76 -1.62 -7.62
N VAL A 31 -4.07 -0.73 -6.90
CA VAL A 31 -4.67 0.47 -6.28
C VAL A 31 -5.25 1.38 -7.38
N LYS A 32 -6.55 1.70 -7.29
CA LYS A 32 -7.25 2.62 -8.21
C LYS A 32 -7.76 3.87 -7.52
N THR A 33 -8.05 3.76 -6.23
CA THR A 33 -8.60 4.82 -5.39
C THR A 33 -7.75 4.97 -4.14
N TRP A 34 -7.52 6.22 -3.74
CA TRP A 34 -6.73 6.50 -2.56
C TRP A 34 -7.23 7.74 -1.82
N ALA A 35 -6.91 7.81 -0.53
CA ALA A 35 -7.21 8.95 0.33
C ALA A 35 -6.04 9.27 1.25
N VAL A 36 -5.98 10.52 1.71
CA VAL A 36 -5.09 10.99 2.78
C VAL A 36 -5.95 11.53 3.91
N TYR A 37 -5.64 11.13 5.13
CA TYR A 37 -6.33 11.63 6.31
C TYR A 37 -5.38 11.75 7.50
N TYR A 38 -5.11 12.99 7.93
CA TYR A 38 -4.28 13.30 9.09
C TYR A 38 -5.10 13.66 10.34
N GLY A 39 -6.40 13.35 10.33
CA GLY A 39 -7.26 13.47 11.51
C GLY A 39 -7.42 12.13 12.24
N ALA A 40 -8.14 12.16 13.37
CA ALA A 40 -8.30 10.99 14.24
C ALA A 40 -9.76 10.61 14.54
N ALA A 41 -10.73 11.26 13.89
CA ALA A 41 -12.15 11.03 14.16
C ALA A 41 -12.55 9.57 13.85
N PRO A 42 -12.95 8.76 14.86
CA PRO A 42 -13.21 7.33 14.67
C PRO A 42 -14.30 7.02 13.62
N GLU A 43 -15.30 7.90 13.51
CA GLU A 43 -16.42 7.79 12.58
C GLU A 43 -15.98 7.83 11.11
N THR A 44 -14.82 8.42 10.81
CA THR A 44 -14.27 8.49 9.44
C THR A 44 -13.79 7.14 8.92
N ALA A 45 -13.62 6.13 9.79
CA ALA A 45 -13.05 4.85 9.39
C ALA A 45 -13.85 4.15 8.29
N ALA A 46 -15.19 4.25 8.34
CA ALA A 46 -16.06 3.63 7.35
C ALA A 46 -15.92 4.29 5.96
N ASP A 47 -15.78 5.62 5.93
CA ASP A 47 -15.56 6.38 4.71
C ASP A 47 -14.15 6.16 4.14
N LEU A 48 -13.17 5.85 4.97
CA LEU A 48 -11.82 5.51 4.51
C LEU A 48 -11.72 4.07 4.01
N ALA A 49 -12.53 3.15 4.53
CA ALA A 49 -12.48 1.72 4.17
C ALA A 49 -12.92 1.39 2.73
N ARG A 50 -13.44 2.38 1.99
CA ARG A 50 -13.86 2.26 0.58
C ARG A 50 -12.74 2.56 -0.43
N PHE A 51 -11.57 3.01 0.03
CA PHE A 51 -10.41 3.25 -0.82
C PHE A 51 -9.48 2.03 -0.86
N ASP A 52 -8.80 1.83 -1.98
CA ASP A 52 -7.80 0.76 -2.12
C ASP A 52 -6.51 1.07 -1.32
N LEU A 53 -6.22 2.36 -1.10
CA LEU A 53 -5.08 2.84 -0.33
C LEU A 53 -5.48 4.01 0.57
N VAL A 54 -4.98 4.04 1.81
CA VAL A 54 -5.15 5.19 2.71
C VAL A 54 -3.82 5.57 3.35
N VAL A 55 -3.45 6.85 3.23
CA VAL A 55 -2.30 7.46 3.94
C VAL A 55 -2.80 8.13 5.22
N LEU A 56 -2.22 7.76 6.35
CA LEU A 56 -2.64 8.21 7.68
C LEU A 56 -1.48 8.87 8.44
N ASP A 57 -1.79 9.71 9.43
CA ASP A 57 -0.82 10.14 10.43
C ASP A 57 -0.46 8.92 11.33
N PRO A 58 0.81 8.73 11.69
CA PRO A 58 1.26 7.55 12.46
C PRO A 58 0.77 7.50 13.91
N THR A 59 0.26 8.61 14.44
CA THR A 59 -0.13 8.76 15.85
C THR A 59 -1.61 9.08 16.02
N ARG A 60 -2.19 9.84 15.09
CA ARG A 60 -3.56 10.35 15.14
C ARG A 60 -4.32 9.82 13.95
N HIS A 61 -4.95 8.67 14.12
CA HIS A 61 -5.72 8.01 13.07
C HIS A 61 -6.93 7.26 13.65
N PRO A 62 -7.98 7.01 12.86
CA PRO A 62 -9.08 6.15 13.27
C PRO A 62 -8.62 4.68 13.46
N PRO A 63 -9.42 3.80 14.10
CA PRO A 63 -9.03 2.41 14.32
C PRO A 63 -8.64 1.67 13.02
N LEU A 64 -7.38 1.24 12.91
CA LEU A 64 -6.82 0.69 11.67
C LEU A 64 -7.58 -0.54 11.14
N ASN A 65 -8.09 -1.38 12.03
CA ASN A 65 -8.88 -2.56 11.66
C ASN A 65 -10.16 -2.18 10.90
N ASN A 66 -10.76 -1.05 11.24
CA ASN A 66 -11.97 -0.56 10.57
C ASN A 66 -11.63 0.00 9.19
N VAL A 67 -10.52 0.73 9.06
CA VAL A 67 -10.05 1.25 7.76
C VAL A 67 -9.63 0.09 6.84
N LYS A 68 -8.97 -0.94 7.37
CA LYS A 68 -8.52 -2.13 6.61
C LYS A 68 -9.64 -3.13 6.30
N ARG A 69 -10.89 -2.87 6.70
CA ARG A 69 -11.98 -3.86 6.65
C ARG A 69 -12.16 -4.51 5.27
N HIS A 70 -11.90 -3.76 4.19
CA HIS A 70 -12.05 -4.24 2.81
C HIS A 70 -10.70 -4.47 2.08
N GLY A 71 -9.60 -4.58 2.83
CA GLY A 71 -8.28 -4.90 2.28
C GLY A 71 -7.45 -3.69 1.82
N ALA A 72 -7.81 -2.47 2.27
CA ALA A 72 -7.06 -1.26 1.94
C ALA A 72 -5.58 -1.38 2.35
N LEU A 73 -4.68 -0.97 1.45
CA LEU A 73 -3.28 -0.76 1.77
C LEU A 73 -3.16 0.49 2.66
N LEU A 74 -2.59 0.34 3.86
CA LEU A 74 -2.37 1.48 4.75
C LEU A 74 -0.91 1.92 4.71
N LEU A 75 -0.70 3.21 4.49
CA LEU A 75 0.60 3.87 4.60
C LEU A 75 0.57 4.89 5.72
N MET A 76 1.69 5.05 6.42
CA MET A 76 1.86 6.10 7.43
C MET A 76 2.72 7.21 6.86
N TYR A 77 2.27 8.46 7.02
CA TYR A 77 3.04 9.63 6.63
C TYR A 77 4.29 9.78 7.51
N VAL A 78 5.42 10.11 6.89
CA VAL A 78 6.66 10.47 7.56
C VAL A 78 7.25 11.71 6.90
N SER A 79 7.53 12.74 7.70
CA SER A 79 8.36 13.85 7.24
C SER A 79 9.83 13.51 7.49
N LEU A 80 10.64 13.54 6.45
CA LEU A 80 12.08 13.26 6.54
C LEU A 80 12.92 14.53 6.72
N GLY A 81 12.42 15.68 6.22
CA GLY A 81 13.14 16.94 6.23
C GLY A 81 12.75 17.90 7.35
N GLU A 82 11.64 17.63 8.04
CA GLU A 82 11.11 18.50 9.08
C GLU A 82 10.60 17.67 10.26
N VAL A 83 10.63 18.27 11.45
CA VAL A 83 10.04 17.68 12.66
C VAL A 83 8.90 18.56 13.15
N ASN A 84 7.76 17.95 13.46
CA ASN A 84 6.67 18.64 14.13
C ASN A 84 7.08 18.97 15.58
N ILE A 85 6.97 20.23 15.99
CA ILE A 85 7.33 20.69 17.35
C ILE A 85 6.52 20.02 18.47
N HIS A 86 5.35 19.47 18.14
CA HIS A 86 4.50 18.69 19.05
C HIS A 86 4.80 17.19 19.02
N SER A 87 5.76 16.74 18.20
CA SER A 87 6.23 15.36 18.18
C SER A 87 6.93 15.02 19.51
N PRO A 88 6.69 13.83 20.09
CA PRO A 88 7.44 13.36 21.26
C PRO A 88 8.96 13.33 21.07
N ALA A 89 9.44 13.23 19.82
CA ALA A 89 10.86 13.24 19.51
C ALA A 89 11.49 14.65 19.59
N TYR A 90 10.70 15.71 19.36
CA TYR A 90 11.22 17.07 19.22
C TYR A 90 12.00 17.57 20.45
N PRO A 91 11.55 17.38 21.71
CA PRO A 91 12.30 17.85 22.88
C PRO A 91 13.72 17.31 22.98
N SER A 92 13.98 16.11 22.45
CA SER A 92 15.30 15.48 22.50
C SER A 92 16.28 16.00 21.45
N ILE A 93 15.80 16.71 20.43
CA ILE A 93 16.61 17.18 19.29
C ILE A 93 16.55 18.70 19.11
N ALA A 94 15.75 19.42 19.89
CA ALA A 94 15.45 20.84 19.67
C ALA A 94 16.68 21.76 19.67
N THR A 95 17.79 21.34 20.28
CA THR A 95 19.05 22.10 20.35
C THR A 95 20.12 21.61 19.39
N GLU A 96 19.82 20.60 18.57
CA GLU A 96 20.76 20.04 17.62
C GLU A 96 21.05 21.01 16.48
N PRO A 97 22.31 21.10 15.99
CA PRO A 97 22.69 22.09 14.97
C PRO A 97 22.04 21.86 13.59
N TRP A 98 21.49 20.66 13.36
CA TRP A 98 20.76 20.30 12.14
C TRP A 98 19.25 20.58 12.25
N VAL A 99 18.75 21.01 13.41
CA VAL A 99 17.40 21.53 13.57
C VAL A 99 17.42 23.03 13.31
N LEU A 100 16.85 23.42 12.17
CA LEU A 100 16.83 24.81 11.70
C LEU A 100 15.62 25.58 12.25
N ALA A 101 15.45 26.82 11.77
CA ALA A 101 14.31 27.65 12.15
C ALA A 101 12.96 27.02 11.74
N PRO A 102 11.87 27.29 12.49
CA PRO A 102 10.53 26.84 12.12
C PRO A 102 10.13 27.30 10.72
N ASN A 103 9.45 26.41 9.98
CA ASN A 103 8.88 26.76 8.68
C ASN A 103 7.59 27.59 8.90
N PRO A 104 7.51 28.84 8.41
CA PRO A 104 6.36 29.71 8.66
C PRO A 104 5.07 29.26 7.94
N ASN A 105 5.15 28.26 7.06
CA ASN A 105 4.01 27.74 6.31
C ASN A 105 3.36 26.50 6.95
N TRP A 106 3.90 26.01 8.07
CA TRP A 106 3.49 24.76 8.73
C TRP A 106 3.19 24.95 10.21
#